data_AF-A0A954WYF3-F1
#
_entry.id   AF-A0A954WYF3-F1
#
_cell.length_a   1.000
_cell.length_b   1.000
_cell.length_c   1.000
_cell.angle_alpha   90.00
_cell.angle_beta   90.00
_cell.angle_gamma   90.00
#
_symmetry.space_group_name_H-M   'P 1'
#
loop_
_entity.id
_entity.type
_entity.pdbx_description
1 polymer ?
#
loop_
_entity_poly.entity_id
_entity_poly.type
_entity_poly.pdbx_seq_one_letter_code
_entity_poly.pdbx_strand_id
1 'polypeptide(L)'
;MLTRLKAQMLLDECTGDDIWSVELCTQKGIPPTWIDELTDAYESGFNSDSETIYYGDKIVNQFEGIRDVDLAIRLADHLGADVQRVLSAAFSRAAVVRALREAVEEG
;
A
#
# COMPACT_ATOMS: atom_id res chain seq x y z
N MET A 1 18.87 3.22 -0.69
CA MET A 1 18.37 2.94 -2.05
C MET A 1 17.62 1.61 -1.98
N LEU A 2 16.37 1.56 -2.42
CA LEU A 2 15.58 0.33 -2.43
C LEU A 2 16.07 -0.56 -3.58
N THR A 3 16.35 -1.84 -3.31
CA THR A 3 16.78 -2.77 -4.38
C THR A 3 15.56 -3.34 -5.10
N ARG A 4 15.71 -3.71 -6.38
CA ARG A 4 14.64 -4.35 -7.16
C ARG A 4 14.04 -5.56 -6.44
N LEU A 5 14.89 -6.46 -5.93
CA LEU A 5 14.45 -7.65 -5.18
C LEU A 5 13.63 -7.26 -3.94
N LYS A 6 14.07 -6.26 -3.18
CA LYS A 6 13.34 -5.82 -1.99
C LYS A 6 12.02 -5.15 -2.35
N ALA A 7 11.98 -4.36 -3.42
CA ALA A 7 10.75 -3.76 -3.92
C ALA A 7 9.73 -4.82 -4.35
N GLN A 8 10.17 -5.89 -5.02
CA GLN A 8 9.32 -7.04 -5.37
C GLN A 8 8.75 -7.70 -4.12
N MET A 9 9.61 -8.04 -3.14
CA MET A 9 9.17 -8.68 -1.90
C MET A 9 8.14 -7.82 -1.15
N LEU A 10 8.31 -6.49 -1.13
CA LEU A 10 7.34 -5.60 -0.49
C LEU A 10 6.02 -5.54 -1.24
N LEU A 11 6.07 -5.52 -2.58
CA LEU A 11 4.87 -5.59 -3.42
C LEU A 11 4.10 -6.90 -3.17
N ASP A 12 4.85 -7.99 -2.92
CA ASP A 12 4.29 -9.30 -2.57
C ASP A 12 3.63 -9.37 -1.19
N GLU A 13 3.88 -8.39 -0.33
CA GLU A 13 3.23 -8.27 0.98
C GLU A 13 1.96 -7.39 0.96
N CYS A 14 1.75 -6.57 -0.08
CA CYS A 14 0.58 -5.70 -0.17
C CYS A 14 -0.68 -6.50 -0.53
N THR A 15 -1.77 -6.35 0.22
CA THR A 15 -3.07 -7.00 -0.05
C THR A 15 -4.04 -6.05 -0.76
N GLY A 16 -3.86 -4.75 -0.60
CA GLY A 16 -4.70 -3.67 -1.13
C GLY A 16 -5.74 -3.15 -0.13
N ASP A 17 -5.92 -3.83 1.00
CA ASP A 17 -6.92 -3.44 2.01
C ASP A 17 -6.29 -3.11 3.38
N ASP A 18 -4.95 -3.16 3.47
CA ASP A 18 -4.24 -2.88 4.71
C ASP A 18 -3.73 -1.43 4.77
N ILE A 19 -3.59 -0.93 6.00
CA ILE A 19 -2.87 0.32 6.28
C ILE A 19 -1.64 -0.04 7.12
N TRP A 20 -0.46 0.26 6.60
CA TRP A 20 0.80 0.01 7.28
C TRP A 20 1.17 1.23 8.13
N SER A 21 1.54 1.00 9.40
CA SER A 21 2.02 2.08 10.25
C SER A 21 3.34 2.64 9.72
N VAL A 22 3.61 3.90 10.01
CA VAL A 22 4.91 4.55 9.72
C VAL A 22 6.08 3.75 10.29
N GLU A 23 5.90 3.19 11.50
CA GLU A 23 6.89 2.32 12.14
C GLU A 23 7.15 1.05 11.32
N LEU A 24 6.09 0.35 10.88
CA LEU A 24 6.21 -0.85 10.05
C LEU A 24 6.92 -0.55 8.72
N CYS A 25 6.56 0.55 8.05
CA CYS A 25 7.20 0.98 6.81
C CYS A 25 8.70 1.27 7.02
N THR A 26 9.05 1.91 8.13
CA THR A 26 10.44 2.18 8.50
C THR A 26 11.22 0.88 8.75
N GLN A 27 10.65 -0.07 9.51
CA GLN A 27 11.27 -1.37 9.79
C GLN A 27 11.45 -2.20 8.51
N LYS A 28 10.46 -2.18 7.62
CA LYS A 28 10.52 -2.80 6.29
C LYS A 28 11.51 -2.09 5.36
N GLY A 29 12.00 -0.91 5.73
CA GLY A 29 12.99 -0.13 5.01
C GLY A 29 12.42 0.49 3.73
N ILE A 30 11.18 0.95 3.79
CA ILE A 30 10.61 1.89 2.83
C ILE A 30 11.41 3.20 2.91
N PRO A 31 11.76 3.85 1.78
CA PRO A 31 12.47 5.12 1.80
C PRO A 31 11.71 6.18 2.63
N PRO A 32 12.38 6.96 3.51
CA PRO A 32 11.72 7.99 4.31
C PRO A 32 10.95 9.00 3.48
N THR A 33 11.47 9.38 2.31
CA THR A 33 10.77 10.29 1.38
C THR A 33 9.43 9.74 0.91
N TRP A 34 9.31 8.43 0.71
CA TRP A 34 8.02 7.82 0.35
C TRP A 34 7.08 7.73 1.54
N ILE A 35 7.63 7.52 2.73
CA ILE A 35 6.84 7.55 3.96
C ILE A 35 6.23 8.94 4.12
N ASP A 36 7.03 10.00 4.05
CA ASP A 36 6.55 11.38 4.18
C ASP A 36 5.51 11.76 3.11
N GLU A 37 5.68 11.27 1.87
CA GLU A 37 4.78 11.57 0.75
C GLU A 37 3.45 10.80 0.80
N LEU A 38 3.46 9.55 1.29
CA LEU A 38 2.32 8.64 1.22
C LEU A 38 1.57 8.51 2.56
N THR A 39 2.15 9.00 3.65
CA THR A 39 1.51 8.95 4.97
C THR A 39 0.31 9.87 4.99
N ASP A 40 -0.80 9.35 5.50
CA ASP A 40 -2.03 10.11 5.73
C ASP A 40 -2.63 9.73 7.09
N ALA A 41 -3.46 10.63 7.62
CA ALA A 41 -4.20 10.42 8.86
C ALA A 41 -5.61 9.92 8.52
N TYR A 42 -5.83 8.62 8.69
CA TYR A 42 -7.13 7.99 8.42
C TYR A 42 -8.01 8.04 9.67
N GLU A 43 -9.18 8.66 9.55
CA GLU A 43 -10.20 8.66 10.60
C GLU A 43 -11.14 7.45 10.42
N SER A 44 -11.42 6.72 11.52
CA SER A 44 -12.48 5.72 11.52
C SER A 44 -13.83 6.43 11.37
N GLY A 45 -14.53 6.19 10.27
CA GLY A 45 -15.88 6.71 10.04
C GLY A 45 -16.88 5.99 10.94
N PHE A 46 -17.63 6.74 11.76
CA PHE A 46 -18.68 6.19 12.63
C PHE A 46 -19.96 5.75 11.87
N ASN A 47 -19.96 5.72 10.53
CA ASN A 47 -21.16 5.50 9.71
C ASN A 47 -21.36 4.05 9.22
N SER A 48 -20.33 3.21 9.19
CA SER A 48 -20.44 1.79 8.84
C SER A 48 -19.31 0.96 9.43
N ASP A 49 -19.59 -0.30 9.82
CA ASP A 49 -18.58 -1.26 10.34
C ASP A 49 -17.38 -1.43 9.39
N SER A 50 -17.60 -1.22 8.08
CA SER A 50 -16.60 -1.25 7.00
C SER A 50 -15.60 -0.08 7.01
N GLU A 51 -15.82 0.93 7.85
CA GLU A 51 -14.96 2.12 8.01
C GLU A 51 -14.15 2.08 9.33
N THR A 52 -14.23 0.98 10.08
CA THR A 52 -13.50 0.81 11.34
C THR A 52 -12.06 0.38 11.08
N ILE A 53 -11.10 1.21 11.48
CA ILE A 53 -9.68 0.89 11.39
C ILE A 53 -9.27 0.10 12.63
N TYR A 54 -8.80 -1.12 12.40
CA TYR A 54 -8.28 -2.01 13.44
C TYR A 54 -6.75 -1.93 13.46
N TYR A 55 -6.18 -1.53 14.60
CA TYR A 55 -4.74 -1.65 14.86
C TYR A 55 -4.51 -2.74 15.92
N GLY A 56 -4.22 -3.96 15.45
CA GLY A 56 -4.28 -5.16 16.29
C GLY A 56 -5.72 -5.49 16.71
N ASP A 57 -5.95 -5.78 17.99
CA ASP A 57 -7.30 -6.02 18.59
C ASP A 57 -8.00 -4.74 19.06
N LYS A 58 -7.52 -3.55 18.68
CA LYS A 58 -8.06 -2.27 19.16
C LYS A 58 -8.58 -1.40 18.02
N ILE A 59 -9.79 -0.89 18.23
CA ILE A 59 -10.39 0.16 17.40
C ILE A 59 -9.66 1.47 17.71
N VAL A 60 -9.10 2.10 16.68
CA VAL A 60 -8.48 3.43 16.79
C VAL A 60 -9.32 4.44 16.02
N ASN A 61 -9.62 5.58 16.67
CA ASN A 61 -10.42 6.65 16.04
C ASN A 61 -9.64 7.33 14.90
N GLN A 62 -8.31 7.33 15.00
CA GLN A 62 -7.39 7.87 14.01
C GLN A 62 -6.20 6.92 13.90
N PHE A 63 -5.79 6.63 12.66
CA PHE A 63 -4.60 5.84 12.37
C PHE A 63 -3.75 6.56 11.34
N GLU A 64 -2.53 6.88 11.73
CA GLU A 64 -1.53 7.45 10.83
C GLU A 64 -0.73 6.32 10.16
N GLY A 65 -0.77 6.28 8.83
CA GLY A 65 -0.11 5.22 8.09
C GLY A 65 -0.19 5.40 6.60
N ILE A 66 0.23 4.37 5.88
CA ILE A 66 0.27 4.32 4.42
C ILE A 66 -0.64 3.17 3.99
N ARG A 67 -1.63 3.44 3.13
CA ARG A 67 -2.39 2.36 2.50
C ARG A 67 -1.45 1.54 1.64
N ASP A 68 -1.49 0.23 1.82
CA ASP A 68 -0.61 -0.68 1.11
C ASP A 68 -0.84 -0.65 -0.42
N VAL A 69 -2.05 -0.30 -0.90
CA VAL A 69 -2.32 -0.08 -2.33
C VAL A 69 -1.55 1.12 -2.90
N ASP A 70 -1.43 2.21 -2.14
CA ASP A 70 -0.67 3.39 -2.58
C ASP A 70 0.83 3.09 -2.60
N LEU A 71 1.28 2.31 -1.60
CA LEU A 71 2.64 1.78 -1.58
C LEU A 71 2.89 0.81 -2.74
N ALA A 72 1.95 -0.09 -3.06
CA ALA A 72 2.03 -1.03 -4.17
C ALA A 72 2.13 -0.31 -5.52
N ILE A 73 1.36 0.76 -5.72
CA ILE A 73 1.46 1.64 -6.88
C ILE A 73 2.88 2.21 -7.02
N ARG A 74 3.43 2.77 -5.92
CA ARG A 74 4.77 3.35 -5.91
C ARG A 74 5.86 2.31 -6.16
N LEU A 75 5.71 1.11 -5.61
CA LEU A 75 6.63 -0.02 -5.81
C LEU A 75 6.59 -0.52 -7.25
N ALA A 76 5.41 -0.71 -7.83
CA ALA A 76 5.25 -1.18 -9.20
C ALA A 76 5.81 -0.17 -10.22
N ASP A 77 5.56 1.13 -10.01
CA ASP A 77 6.17 2.21 -10.81
C ASP A 77 7.70 2.17 -10.73
N HIS A 78 8.26 2.02 -9.51
CA HIS A 78 9.69 1.87 -9.30
C HIS A 78 10.28 0.61 -9.97
N LEU A 79 9.48 -0.45 -10.09
CA LEU A 79 9.85 -1.71 -10.77
C LEU A 79 9.68 -1.63 -12.30
N GLY A 80 9.08 -0.56 -12.83
CA GLY A 80 8.91 -0.30 -14.26
C GLY A 80 7.58 -0.74 -14.86
N ALA A 81 6.57 -1.04 -14.04
CA ALA A 81 5.24 -1.38 -14.53
C ALA A 81 4.45 -0.14 -14.99
N ASP A 82 3.59 -0.31 -16.01
CA ASP A 82 2.63 0.72 -16.44
C ASP A 82 1.43 0.77 -15.48
N VAL A 83 1.61 1.49 -14.38
CA VAL A 83 0.59 1.64 -13.34
C VAL A 83 -0.70 2.26 -13.88
N GLN A 84 -0.61 3.24 -14.79
CA GLN A 84 -1.79 3.95 -15.30
C GLN A 84 -2.71 3.00 -16.06
N ARG A 85 -2.12 2.10 -16.86
CA ARG A 85 -2.87 1.04 -17.54
C ARG A 85 -3.58 0.13 -16.53
N VAL A 86 -2.91 -0.29 -15.46
CA VAL A 86 -3.49 -1.17 -14.44
C VAL A 86 -4.65 -0.49 -13.70
N LEU A 87 -4.46 0.75 -13.26
CA LEU A 87 -5.47 1.50 -12.51
C LEU A 87 -6.75 1.73 -13.32
N SER A 88 -6.65 1.83 -14.65
CA SER A 88 -7.83 1.99 -15.52
C SER A 88 -8.73 0.75 -15.62
N ALA A 89 -8.23 -0.43 -15.25
CA ALA A 89 -8.90 -1.71 -15.46
C ALA A 89 -9.39 -2.38 -14.16
N ALA A 90 -8.92 -1.94 -12.99
CA ALA A 90 -9.22 -2.58 -11.71
C ALA A 90 -10.37 -1.89 -10.96
N PHE A 91 -11.29 -2.68 -10.41
CA PHE A 91 -12.50 -2.20 -9.74
C PHE A 91 -12.43 -2.21 -8.20
N SER A 92 -11.34 -2.72 -7.62
CA SER A 92 -11.08 -2.70 -6.17
C SER A 92 -9.59 -2.56 -5.88
N ARG A 93 -9.23 -2.12 -4.68
CA ARG A 93 -7.82 -1.95 -4.28
C ARG A 93 -7.05 -3.28 -4.30
N ALA A 94 -7.66 -4.36 -3.80
CA ALA A 94 -7.07 -5.70 -3.92
C ALA A 94 -6.87 -6.14 -5.38
N ALA A 95 -7.81 -5.81 -6.28
CA ALA A 95 -7.66 -6.08 -7.70
C ALA A 95 -6.52 -5.24 -8.33
N VAL A 96 -6.34 -4.00 -7.90
CA VAL A 96 -5.20 -3.15 -8.31
C VAL A 96 -3.90 -3.84 -7.91
N VAL A 97 -3.72 -4.20 -6.63
CA VAL A 97 -2.46 -4.80 -6.17
C VAL A 97 -2.15 -6.10 -6.89
N ARG A 98 -3.15 -6.97 -7.10
CA ARG A 98 -2.96 -8.20 -7.88
C ARG A 98 -2.51 -7.90 -9.31
N ALA A 99 -3.18 -6.99 -10.00
CA ALA A 99 -2.83 -6.64 -11.38
C ALA A 99 -1.46 -5.95 -11.49
N LEU A 100 -1.03 -5.19 -10.47
CA LEU A 100 0.31 -4.61 -10.41
C LEU A 100 1.39 -5.69 -10.25
N ARG A 101 1.15 -6.72 -9.44
CA ARG A 101 2.07 -7.87 -9.33
C ARG A 101 2.22 -8.59 -10.66
N GLU A 102 1.10 -8.92 -11.29
CA GLU A 102 1.07 -9.56 -12.62
C GLU A 102 1.85 -8.71 -13.65
N ALA A 103 1.59 -7.40 -13.70
CA ALA A 103 2.26 -6.49 -14.63
C ALA A 103 3.79 -6.39 -14.40
N VAL A 104 4.26 -6.54 -13.16
CA VAL A 104 5.69 -6.55 -12.83
C VAL A 104 6.34 -7.89 -13.18
N GLU A 105 5.63 -9.01 -13.01
CA GLU A 105 6.10 -10.36 -13.35
C GLU A 105 6.17 -10.59 -14.87
N GLU A 106 5.24 -10.01 -15.62
CA GLU A 106 5.18 -10.09 -17.09
C GLU A 106 6.15 -9.12 -17.81
N GLY A 107 6.80 -8.22 -17.05
CA GLY A 107 7.65 -7.14 -17.55
C GLY A 107 9.07 -7.51 -17.98
#